data_AF-A0A382C3Q9-F1
#
_entry.id   AF-A0A382C3Q9-F1
#
_cell.length_a   1.000
_cell.length_b   1.000
_cell.length_c   1.000
_cell.angle_alpha   90.00
_cell.angle_beta   90.00
_cell.angle_gamma   90.00
#
_symmetry.space_group_name_H-M   'P 1'
#
loop_
_entity.id
_entity.type
_entity.pdbx_description
1 polymer ?
#
loop_
_entity_poly.entity_id
_entity_poly.type
_entity_poly.pdbx_seq_one_letter_code
_entity_poly.pdbx_strand_id
1 'polypeptide(L)'
;MSSESFLHPLAEVFILPSSISVVKGTDALEHLNRSLTTDTTQIGLHGKQDALLCNANGRILDRLTLCNLEEQVILVGNHGTGDDTRQQLLQGVPWDQDVAILDGDAAIGHLKLVG
;
A
#
# COMPACT_ATOMS: atom_id res chain seq x y z
N MET A 1 12.33 -32.78 4.29
CA MET A 1 12.85 -32.19 3.03
C MET A 1 13.04 -30.72 3.31
N SER A 2 14.28 -30.33 3.57
CA SER A 2 14.70 -28.97 3.94
C SER A 2 14.72 -28.08 2.70
N SER A 3 13.89 -27.04 2.70
CA SER A 3 13.96 -25.96 1.72
C SER A 3 15.18 -25.09 2.03
N GLU A 4 16.31 -25.39 1.41
CA GLU A 4 17.50 -24.54 1.49
C GLU A 4 17.23 -23.22 0.75
N SER A 5 17.40 -22.12 1.48
CA SER A 5 17.28 -20.75 1.01
C SER A 5 18.45 -20.41 0.08
N PHE A 6 18.19 -20.40 -1.23
CA PHE A 6 19.12 -19.85 -2.22
C PHE A 6 19.11 -18.31 -2.15
N LEU A 7 19.80 -17.74 -1.15
CA LEU A 7 20.21 -16.35 -1.19
C LEU A 7 21.65 -16.28 -1.71
N HIS A 8 21.91 -15.39 -2.68
CA HIS A 8 23.26 -15.13 -3.20
C HIS A 8 24.19 -14.75 -2.02
N PRO A 9 25.47 -15.18 -1.98
CA PRO A 9 26.36 -15.02 -0.82
C PRO A 9 26.66 -13.57 -0.36
N LEU A 10 26.10 -12.56 -1.03
CA LEU A 10 26.19 -11.14 -0.68
C LEU A 10 24.81 -10.49 -0.43
N ALA A 11 23.73 -11.28 -0.40
CA ALA A 11 22.40 -10.72 -0.19
C ALA A 11 22.21 -10.28 1.26
N GLU A 12 21.96 -8.98 1.45
CA GLU A 12 21.60 -8.37 2.72
C GLU A 12 20.08 -8.30 2.86
N VAL A 13 19.59 -8.60 4.07
CA VAL A 13 18.16 -8.57 4.40
C VAL A 13 17.90 -7.44 5.39
N PHE A 14 16.96 -6.56 5.06
CA PHE A 14 16.55 -5.44 5.90
C PHE A 14 15.07 -5.59 6.28
N ILE A 15 14.78 -5.49 7.57
CA ILE A 15 13.40 -5.31 8.05
C ILE A 15 13.10 -3.81 7.98
N LEU A 16 12.07 -3.45 7.22
CA LEU A 16 11.69 -2.05 7.04
C LEU A 16 10.55 -1.70 7.99
N PRO A 17 10.70 -0.69 8.85
CA PRO A 17 9.57 -0.13 9.58
C PRO A 17 8.68 0.57 8.54
N SER A 18 7.44 0.13 8.40
CA SER A 18 6.48 0.65 7.44
C SER A 18 5.08 0.51 8.01
N SER A 19 4.19 1.43 7.67
CA SER A 19 2.78 1.25 7.97
C SER A 19 2.10 0.56 6.79
N ILE A 20 1.34 -0.50 7.05
CA ILE A 20 0.67 -1.31 6.05
C ILE A 20 -0.84 -1.12 6.18
N SER A 21 -1.49 -0.86 5.05
CA SER A 21 -2.94 -0.85 4.94
C SER A 21 -3.38 -1.72 3.78
N VAL A 22 -4.58 -2.30 3.88
CA VAL A 22 -5.18 -3.07 2.78
C VAL A 22 -6.47 -2.39 2.38
N VAL A 23 -6.59 -2.03 1.11
CA VAL A 23 -7.83 -1.52 0.51
C VAL A 23 -8.48 -2.65 -0.26
N LYS A 24 -9.66 -3.08 0.16
CA LYS A 24 -10.38 -4.22 -0.41
C LYS A 24 -11.68 -3.76 -1.07
N GLY A 25 -12.07 -4.43 -2.14
CA GLY A 25 -13.36 -4.24 -2.81
C GLY A 25 -13.19 -3.90 -4.29
N THR A 26 -14.26 -4.02 -5.07
CA THR A 26 -14.18 -3.86 -6.53
C THR A 26 -13.82 -2.45 -6.96
N ASP A 27 -14.11 -1.46 -6.12
CA ASP A 27 -13.89 -0.04 -6.44
C ASP A 27 -12.60 0.51 -5.82
N ALA A 28 -11.74 -0.36 -5.27
CA ALA A 28 -10.54 0.03 -4.52
C ALA A 28 -9.59 0.92 -5.33
N LEU A 29 -9.27 0.53 -6.58
CA LEU A 29 -8.39 1.34 -7.44
C LEU A 29 -9.05 2.66 -7.84
N GLU A 30 -10.34 2.66 -8.15
CA GLU A 30 -11.04 3.91 -8.49
C GLU A 30 -11.04 4.90 -7.32
N HIS A 31 -11.29 4.40 -6.11
CA HIS A 31 -11.21 5.18 -4.89
C HIS A 31 -9.81 5.77 -4.67
N LEU A 32 -8.78 4.94 -4.77
CA LEU A 32 -7.39 5.38 -4.65
C LEU A 32 -7.01 6.41 -5.72
N ASN A 33 -7.54 6.27 -6.95
CA ASN A 33 -7.29 7.20 -8.05
C ASN A 33 -7.71 8.65 -7.74
N ARG A 34 -8.74 8.82 -6.90
CA ARG A 34 -9.22 10.15 -6.49
C ARG A 34 -8.45 10.71 -5.30
N SER A 35 -7.85 9.85 -4.47
CA SER A 35 -7.12 10.24 -3.27
C SER A 35 -5.62 10.43 -3.49
N LEU A 36 -5.06 9.83 -4.54
CA LEU A 36 -3.62 9.78 -4.79
C LEU A 36 -3.22 10.57 -6.03
N THR A 37 -1.95 10.97 -6.08
CA THR A 37 -1.42 11.81 -7.16
C THR A 37 -1.10 11.07 -8.46
N THR A 38 -1.50 9.80 -8.59
CA THR A 38 -1.11 8.95 -9.72
C THR A 38 -2.32 8.22 -10.30
N ASP A 39 -2.25 7.87 -11.59
CA ASP A 39 -3.28 7.05 -12.21
C ASP A 39 -3.15 5.60 -11.74
N THR A 40 -3.99 5.22 -10.79
CA THR A 40 -3.98 3.89 -10.18
C THR A 40 -4.79 2.87 -10.97
N THR A 41 -5.64 3.31 -11.91
CA THR A 41 -6.47 2.43 -12.74
C THR A 41 -5.65 1.65 -13.76
N GLN A 42 -4.43 2.13 -14.05
CA GLN A 42 -3.48 1.48 -14.95
C GLN A 42 -2.57 0.45 -14.25
N ILE A 43 -2.71 0.28 -12.93
CA ILE A 43 -1.94 -0.74 -12.19
C ILE A 43 -2.52 -2.11 -12.53
N GLY A 44 -1.85 -2.83 -13.43
CA GLY A 44 -2.19 -4.22 -13.74
C GLY A 44 -2.10 -5.14 -12.53
N LEU A 45 -2.65 -6.35 -12.64
CA LEU A 45 -2.53 -7.38 -11.62
C LEU A 45 -1.06 -7.66 -11.28
N HIS A 46 -0.76 -7.76 -9.98
CA HIS A 46 0.60 -7.87 -9.42
C HIS A 46 1.51 -6.69 -9.75
N GLY A 47 0.93 -5.60 -10.26
CA GLY A 47 1.61 -4.35 -10.52
C GLY A 47 1.95 -3.64 -9.22
N LYS A 48 3.04 -2.86 -9.29
CA LYS A 48 3.50 -1.98 -8.24
C LYS A 48 3.64 -0.57 -8.76
N GLN A 49 3.17 0.41 -7.99
CA GLN A 49 3.31 1.82 -8.33
C GLN A 49 3.48 2.66 -7.08
N ASP A 50 4.34 3.68 -7.15
CA ASP A 50 4.50 4.65 -6.08
C ASP A 50 3.54 5.83 -6.30
N ALA A 51 2.99 6.34 -5.21
CA ALA A 51 2.07 7.46 -5.20
C ALA A 51 2.27 8.34 -3.97
N LEU A 52 1.74 9.56 -4.02
CA LEU A 52 1.66 10.45 -2.88
C LEU A 52 0.20 10.58 -2.45
N LEU A 53 0.00 10.57 -1.14
CA LEU A 53 -1.23 11.02 -0.51
C LEU A 53 -1.03 12.47 -0.10
N CYS A 54 -1.93 13.34 -0.54
CA CYS A 54 -1.88 14.77 -0.24
C CYS A 54 -3.18 15.22 0.45
N ASN A 55 -3.10 16.26 1.25
CA ASN A 55 -4.30 16.96 1.69
C ASN A 55 -4.85 17.88 0.58
N ALA A 56 -6.01 18.50 0.84
CA ALA A 56 -6.67 19.41 -0.10
C ALA A 56 -5.84 20.65 -0.51
N ASN A 57 -4.81 21.01 0.27
CA ASN A 57 -3.89 22.11 -0.05
C ASN A 57 -2.64 21.63 -0.83
N GLY A 58 -2.60 20.37 -1.26
CA GLY A 58 -1.46 19.79 -1.98
C GLY A 58 -0.26 19.46 -1.09
N ARG A 59 -0.38 19.55 0.23
CA ARG A 59 0.69 19.13 1.14
C ARG A 59 0.74 17.61 1.19
N ILE A 60 1.92 17.04 0.99
CA ILE A 60 2.17 15.60 1.11
C ILE A 60 1.96 15.18 2.57
N LEU A 61 1.09 14.19 2.76
CA LEU A 61 0.80 13.53 4.03
C LEU A 61 1.57 12.22 4.14
N ASP A 62 1.63 11.44 3.05
CA ASP A 62 2.34 10.16 3.02
C ASP A 62 2.85 9.83 1.61
N ARG A 63 3.85 8.95 1.55
CA ARG A 63 4.34 8.32 0.31
C ARG A 63 3.99 6.84 0.38
N LEU A 64 3.19 6.40 -0.57
CA LEU A 64 2.65 5.05 -0.59
C LEU A 64 3.23 4.27 -1.77
N THR A 65 3.61 3.02 -1.53
CA THR A 65 3.76 2.02 -2.57
C THR A 65 2.49 1.19 -2.62
N LEU A 66 1.84 1.14 -3.78
CA LEU A 66 0.67 0.32 -4.05
C LEU A 66 1.13 -1.01 -4.64
N CYS A 67 0.54 -2.12 -4.19
CA CYS A 67 0.69 -3.44 -4.76
C CYS A 67 -0.71 -4.00 -5.07
N ASN A 68 -1.03 -4.17 -6.35
CA ASN A 68 -2.35 -4.65 -6.79
C ASN A 68 -2.42 -6.19 -6.75
N LEU A 69 -3.39 -6.72 -5.99
CA LEU A 69 -3.69 -8.15 -5.85
C LEU A 69 -5.15 -8.44 -6.26
N GLU A 70 -5.66 -7.76 -7.28
CA GLU A 70 -7.02 -7.88 -7.82
C GLU A 70 -8.09 -7.30 -6.90
N GLU A 71 -8.68 -8.12 -6.02
CA GLU A 71 -9.74 -7.68 -5.09
C GLU A 71 -9.19 -6.82 -3.94
N GLN A 72 -7.86 -6.72 -3.83
CA GLN A 72 -7.17 -6.05 -2.74
C GLN A 72 -5.96 -5.29 -3.27
N VAL A 73 -5.72 -4.12 -2.69
CA VAL A 73 -4.53 -3.32 -2.93
C VAL A 73 -3.82 -3.15 -1.59
N ILE A 74 -2.57 -3.60 -1.52
CA ILE A 74 -1.71 -3.36 -0.35
C ILE A 74 -1.06 -1.99 -0.52
N LEU A 75 -1.18 -1.17 0.52
CA LEU A 75 -0.51 0.12 0.63
C LEU A 75 0.63 -0.02 1.64
N VAL A 76 1.85 0.28 1.19
CA VAL A 76 3.03 0.38 2.05
C VAL A 76 3.36 1.86 2.20
N GLY A 77 3.05 2.42 3.36
CA GLY A 77 3.31 3.81 3.71
C GLY A 77 4.53 3.99 4.60
N ASN A 78 4.80 5.25 4.95
CA ASN A 78 5.87 5.58 5.89
C ASN A 78 5.58 5.01 7.28
N HIS A 79 6.62 4.79 8.08
CA HIS A 79 6.44 4.31 9.44
C HIS A 79 5.73 5.37 10.31
N GLY A 80 4.72 4.94 11.06
CA GLY A 80 3.99 5.79 12.01
C GLY A 80 2.90 6.68 11.39
N THR A 81 2.65 6.57 10.09
CA THR A 81 1.58 7.31 9.39
C THR A 81 0.31 6.48 9.15
N GLY A 82 0.31 5.19 9.52
CA GLY A 82 -0.76 4.25 9.19
C GLY A 82 -2.16 4.72 9.58
N ASP A 83 -2.35 5.13 10.82
CA ASP A 83 -3.66 5.59 11.31
C ASP A 83 -4.16 6.82 10.55
N ASP A 84 -3.32 7.83 10.40
CA ASP A 84 -3.65 9.06 9.68
C ASP A 84 -3.97 8.77 8.21
N THR A 85 -3.16 7.96 7.53
CA THR A 85 -3.38 7.53 6.15
C THR A 85 -4.71 6.80 6.00
N ARG A 86 -5.01 5.84 6.88
CA ARG A 86 -6.29 5.11 6.85
C ARG A 86 -7.47 6.05 7.09
N GLN A 87 -7.38 6.97 8.05
CA GLN A 87 -8.44 7.95 8.31
C GLN A 87 -8.70 8.87 7.12
N GLN A 88 -7.65 9.35 6.44
CA GLN A 88 -7.80 10.17 5.22
C GLN A 88 -8.48 9.39 4.10
N LEU A 89 -8.08 8.14 3.88
CA LEU A 89 -8.68 7.30 2.84
C LEU A 89 -10.14 6.95 3.17
N LEU A 90 -10.49 6.75 4.45
CA LEU A 90 -11.87 6.46 4.88
C LEU A 90 -12.81 7.64 4.62
N GLN A 91 -12.36 8.87 4.82
CA GLN A 91 -13.18 10.09 4.62
C GLN A 91 -13.60 10.27 3.15
N GLY A 92 -12.88 9.65 2.20
CA GLY A 92 -13.18 9.75 0.77
C GLY A 92 -14.12 8.67 0.23
N VAL A 93 -14.53 7.69 1.03
CA VAL A 93 -15.32 6.53 0.56
C VAL A 93 -16.79 6.93 0.40
N PRO A 94 -17.35 6.90 -0.83
CA PRO A 94 -18.78 7.13 -1.06
C PRO A 94 -19.65 6.00 -0.51
N TRP A 95 -20.93 6.29 -0.26
CA TRP A 95 -21.88 5.32 0.32
C TRP A 95 -22.27 4.19 -0.65
N ASP A 96 -22.06 4.39 -1.95
CA ASP A 96 -22.43 3.50 -3.04
C ASP A 96 -21.23 2.74 -3.64
N GLN A 97 -20.07 2.77 -2.99
CA GLN A 97 -18.87 2.06 -3.43
C GLN A 97 -18.52 0.86 -2.53
N ASP A 98 -18.06 -0.21 -3.17
CA ASP A 98 -17.50 -1.38 -2.47
C ASP A 98 -16.02 -1.14 -2.17
N VAL A 99 -15.76 -0.51 -1.01
CA VAL A 99 -14.41 -0.26 -0.49
C VAL A 99 -14.36 -0.47 1.02
N ALA A 100 -13.42 -1.27 1.47
CA ALA A 100 -13.06 -1.44 2.88
C ALA A 100 -11.57 -1.17 3.09
N ILE A 101 -11.25 -0.45 4.16
CA ILE A 101 -9.88 -0.11 4.53
C ILE A 101 -9.52 -0.84 5.81
N LEU A 102 -8.49 -1.67 5.74
CA LEU A 102 -8.07 -2.56 6.81
C LEU A 102 -6.67 -2.19 7.28
N ASP A 103 -6.45 -2.36 8.58
CA ASP A 103 -5.14 -2.26 9.20
C ASP A 103 -4.33 -3.54 8.95
N GLY A 104 -3.14 -3.40 8.38
CA GLY A 104 -2.20 -4.48 8.10
C GLY A 104 -0.94 -4.45 8.96
N ASP A 105 -0.77 -3.47 9.85
CA ASP A 105 0.49 -3.16 10.54
C ASP A 105 1.04 -4.36 11.35
N ALA A 106 0.16 -5.10 12.02
CA ALA A 106 0.54 -6.28 12.80
C ALA A 106 0.48 -7.60 12.02
N ALA A 107 -0.10 -7.61 10.82
CA ALA A 107 -0.35 -8.81 10.04
C ALA A 107 0.68 -9.03 8.92
N ILE A 108 1.30 -7.96 8.41
CA ILE A 108 2.17 -7.99 7.23
C ILE A 108 3.52 -7.37 7.57
N GLY A 109 4.59 -8.15 7.46
CA GLY A 109 5.96 -7.67 7.61
C GLY A 109 6.55 -7.17 6.30
N HIS A 110 7.29 -6.07 6.33
CA HIS A 110 8.00 -5.52 5.16
C HIS A 110 9.50 -5.83 5.24
N LEU A 111 9.97 -6.64 4.29
CA LEU A 111 11.37 -7.05 4.17
C LEU A 111 11.92 -6.60 2.82
N LYS A 112 13.17 -6.12 2.81
CA LYS A 112 13.91 -5.79 1.59
C LYS A 112 15.15 -6.66 1.48
N LEU A 113 15.28 -7.34 0.35
CA LEU A 113 16.45 -8.13 -0.03
C LEU A 113 17.28 -7.29 -1.02
N VAL A 114 18.58 -7.15 -0.77
CA VAL A 114 19.51 -6.40 -1.64
C VAL A 114 20.72 -7.28 -1.89
N GLY A 115 21.10 -7.53 -3.14
CA GLY A 115 22.24 -8.38 -3.50
C GLY A 115 22.59 -8.31 -4.97
#